data_AF-D8FF42-F1
#
_entry.id   AF-D8FF42-F1
#
_cell.length_a   1.000
_cell.length_b   1.000
_cell.length_c   1.000
_cell.angle_alpha   90.00
_cell.angle_beta   90.00
_cell.angle_gamma   90.00
#
_symmetry.space_group_name_H-M   'P 1'
#
loop_
_entity.id
_entity.type
_entity.pdbx_description
1 polymer ?
#
loop_
_entity_poly.entity_id
_entity_poly.type
_entity_poly.pdbx_seq_one_letter_code
_entity_poly.pdbx_strand_id
1 'polypeptide(L)'
;MPYVRKRGKQLVIVHGKRDPETKKVEQRILFTIYSKAEAQQILGRSNENLAFQFQQLLGNQYPEVRFNWPKINDAIQSNIHVLPDLYQYKETRLLSRFRGDLCAFARQLML
;
A
#
# COMPACT_ATOMS: atom_id res chain seq x y z
N MET A 1 -14.51 -0.82 9.95
CA MET A 1 -13.95 -1.89 9.07
C MET A 1 -13.13 -1.26 7.95
N PRO A 2 -12.01 -1.87 7.55
CA PRO A 2 -11.24 -1.39 6.40
C PRO A 2 -12.03 -1.49 5.10
N TYR A 3 -11.86 -0.50 4.22
CA TYR A 3 -12.42 -0.50 2.87
C TYR A 3 -11.50 0.24 1.90
N VAL A 4 -11.71 0.02 0.61
CA VAL A 4 -10.93 0.68 -0.46
C VAL A 4 -11.67 1.92 -0.90
N ARG A 5 -10.98 3.05 -1.02
CA ARG A 5 -11.50 4.26 -1.66
C ARG A 5 -10.55 4.78 -2.73
N LYS A 6 -11.11 5.50 -3.70
CA LYS A 6 -10.35 6.22 -4.72
C LYS A 6 -9.77 7.49 -4.14
N ARG A 7 -8.51 7.81 -4.46
CA ARG A 7 -7.86 9.09 -4.16
C ARG A 7 -7.08 9.55 -5.40
N GLY A 8 -7.76 10.26 -6.29
CA GLY A 8 -7.19 10.62 -7.60
C GLY A 8 -6.87 9.36 -8.42
N LYS A 9 -5.61 9.22 -8.87
CA LYS A 9 -5.11 8.05 -9.62
C LYS A 9 -4.59 6.91 -8.73
N GLN A 10 -4.97 6.90 -7.45
CA GLN A 10 -4.52 5.92 -6.46
C GLN A 10 -5.73 5.27 -5.79
N LEU A 11 -5.53 4.04 -5.29
CA LEU A 11 -6.47 3.38 -4.39
C LEU A 11 -5.87 3.37 -2.99
N VAL A 12 -6.68 3.62 -1.98
CA VAL A 12 -6.23 3.60 -0.58
C VAL A 12 -7.10 2.66 0.24
N ILE A 13 -6.47 1.79 1.02
CA ILE A 13 -7.13 0.99 2.05
C ILE A 13 -7.24 1.90 3.28
N VAL A 14 -8.45 2.21 3.69
CA VAL A 14 -8.74 3.09 4.82
C VAL A 14 -9.49 2.35 5.91
N HIS A 15 -9.26 2.75 7.15
CA HIS A 15 -9.98 2.27 8.31
C HIS A 15 -10.50 3.45 9.13
N GLY A 16 -11.80 3.43 9.41
CA GLY A 16 -12.41 4.37 10.35
C GLY A 16 -12.09 3.96 11.78
N LYS A 17 -11.27 4.76 12.48
CA LYS A 17 -11.04 4.63 13.92
C LYS A 17 -11.91 5.67 14.63
N ARG A 18 -12.68 5.24 15.63
CA ARG A 18 -13.41 6.17 16.49
C ARG A 18 -12.46 6.70 17.54
N ASP A 19 -12.37 8.01 17.64
CA ASP A 19 -11.65 8.66 18.72
C ASP A 19 -12.50 8.55 20.00
N PRO A 20 -11.97 7.96 21.09
CA PRO A 20 -12.68 7.81 22.35
C PRO A 20 -13.03 9.15 23.02
N GLU A 21 -12.26 10.22 22.80
CA GLU A 21 -12.49 11.51 23.43
C GLU A 21 -13.52 12.35 22.66
N THR A 22 -13.32 12.49 21.35
CA THR A 22 -14.18 13.36 20.53
C THR A 22 -15.43 12.65 20.00
N LYS A 23 -15.51 11.32 20.15
CA LYS A 23 -16.52 10.42 19.55
C LYS A 23 -16.59 10.48 18.02
N LYS A 24 -15.74 11.27 17.37
CA LYS A 24 -15.68 11.42 15.91
C LYS A 24 -14.99 10.20 15.29
N VAL A 25 -15.35 9.91 14.05
CA VAL A 25 -14.74 8.83 13.28
C VAL A 25 -13.68 9.43 12.38
N GLU A 26 -12.42 9.11 12.65
CA GLU A 26 -11.30 9.52 11.81
C GLU A 26 -10.94 8.42 10.82
N GLN A 27 -10.69 8.80 9.57
CA GLN A 27 -10.26 7.86 8.53
C GLN A 27 -8.74 7.80 8.49
N ARG A 28 -8.18 6.69 8.96
CA ARG A 28 -6.75 6.38 8.83
C ARG A 28 -6.49 5.64 7.52
N ILE A 29 -5.50 6.07 6.77
CA ILE A 29 -5.00 5.32 5.60
C ILE A 29 -4.07 4.22 6.11
N LEU A 30 -4.40 2.96 5.82
CA LEU A 30 -3.60 1.80 6.17
C LEU A 30 -2.58 1.47 5.08
N PHE A 31 -2.97 1.63 3.81
CA PHE A 31 -2.10 1.37 2.67
C PHE A 31 -2.53 2.18 1.44
N THR A 32 -1.59 2.50 0.54
CA THR A 32 -1.85 3.18 -0.74
C THR A 32 -1.30 2.34 -1.88
N ILE A 33 -2.14 2.08 -2.88
CA ILE A 33 -1.85 1.36 -4.12
C ILE A 33 -1.70 2.40 -5.23
N TYR A 34 -0.55 2.37 -5.90
CA TYR A 34 -0.13 3.38 -6.85
C TYR A 34 -0.19 2.92 -8.31
N SER A 35 -0.15 1.61 -8.58
CA SER A 35 -0.20 1.06 -9.95
C SER A 35 -1.07 -0.18 -10.09
N LYS A 36 -1.45 -0.49 -11.33
CA LYS A 36 -2.09 -1.75 -11.67
C LYS A 36 -1.19 -2.95 -11.37
N ALA A 37 0.13 -2.82 -11.56
CA ALA A 37 1.09 -3.88 -11.21
C ALA A 37 1.06 -4.22 -9.71
N GLU A 38 1.08 -3.20 -8.84
CA GLU A 38 0.93 -3.40 -7.39
C GLU A 38 -0.43 -4.02 -7.04
N ALA A 39 -1.52 -3.56 -7.68
CA ALA A 39 -2.83 -4.14 -7.47
C ALA A 39 -2.90 -5.62 -7.89
N GLN A 40 -2.27 -6.00 -9.01
CA GLN A 40 -2.23 -7.39 -9.48
C GLN A 40 -1.44 -8.31 -8.53
N GLN A 41 -0.36 -7.81 -7.93
CA GLN A 41 0.40 -8.54 -6.92
C GLN A 41 -0.43 -8.75 -5.64
N ILE A 42 -1.13 -7.70 -5.18
CA ILE A 42 -2.02 -7.78 -4.01
C ILE A 42 -3.17 -8.77 -4.25
N LEU A 43 -3.70 -8.81 -5.48
CA LEU A 43 -4.74 -9.76 -5.89
C LEU A 43 -4.22 -11.19 -6.13
N GLY A 44 -2.90 -11.43 -6.02
CA GLY A 44 -2.31 -12.77 -6.19
C GLY A 44 -2.24 -13.26 -7.63
N ARG A 45 -2.59 -12.43 -8.63
CA ARG A 45 -2.59 -12.84 -10.05
C ARG A 45 -1.19 -13.06 -10.63
N SER A 46 -0.18 -12.42 -10.03
CA SER A 46 1.22 -12.58 -10.44
C SER A 46 1.95 -13.62 -9.58
N ASN A 47 1.60 -13.71 -8.29
CA ASN A 47 2.22 -14.61 -7.33
C ASN A 47 1.35 -14.72 -6.06
N GLU A 48 0.81 -15.89 -5.78
CA GLU A 48 -0.05 -16.14 -4.60
C GLU A 48 0.69 -15.93 -3.28
N ASN A 49 2.00 -16.21 -3.24
CA ASN A 49 2.82 -15.99 -2.05
C ASN A 49 2.93 -14.49 -1.69
N LEU A 50 2.98 -13.60 -2.69
CA LEU A 50 3.04 -12.17 -2.45
C LEU A 50 1.72 -11.64 -1.87
N ALA A 51 0.58 -12.16 -2.34
CA ALA A 51 -0.72 -11.81 -1.78
C ALA A 51 -0.83 -12.23 -0.31
N PHE A 52 -0.40 -13.45 0.02
CA PHE A 52 -0.39 -13.92 1.41
C PHE A 52 0.55 -13.07 2.29
N GLN A 53 1.77 -12.78 1.82
CA GLN A 53 2.72 -11.93 2.54
C GLN A 53 2.16 -10.52 2.78
N PHE A 54 1.47 -9.94 1.79
CA PHE A 54 0.83 -8.63 1.93
C PHE A 54 -0.26 -8.64 3.00
N GLN A 55 -1.11 -9.67 3.01
CA GLN A 55 -2.15 -9.83 4.03
C GLN A 55 -1.57 -9.99 5.43
N GLN A 56 -0.53 -10.81 5.56
CA GLN A 56 0.21 -11.01 6.81
C GLN A 56 0.88 -9.71 7.28
N LEU A 57 1.53 -8.97 6.38
CA LEU A 57 2.19 -7.70 6.70
C LEU A 57 1.19 -6.69 7.25
N LEU A 58 0.06 -6.49 6.57
CA LEU A 58 -0.97 -5.56 7.04
C LEU A 58 -1.65 -6.02 8.32
N GLY A 59 -1.88 -7.33 8.47
CA GLY A 59 -2.40 -7.92 9.71
C GLY A 59 -1.47 -7.71 10.90
N ASN A 60 -0.17 -7.90 10.70
CA ASN A 60 0.86 -7.71 11.74
C ASN A 60 1.09 -6.24 12.06
N GLN A 61 0.97 -5.35 11.07
CA GLN A 61 1.13 -3.91 11.26
C GLN A 61 -0.09 -3.28 11.99
N TYR A 62 -1.28 -3.86 11.80
CA TYR A 62 -2.52 -3.39 12.40
C TYR A 62 -3.29 -4.55 13.06
N PRO A 63 -2.77 -5.14 14.15
CA PRO A 63 -3.39 -6.30 14.80
C PRO A 63 -4.78 -6.01 15.36
N GLU A 64 -5.07 -4.75 15.69
CA GLU A 64 -6.38 -4.28 16.16
C GLU A 64 -7.44 -4.21 15.06
N VAL A 65 -7.03 -4.35 13.80
CA VAL A 65 -7.90 -4.17 12.63
C VAL A 65 -8.27 -5.52 12.02
N ARG A 66 -9.56 -5.83 12.01
CA ARG A 66 -10.08 -6.99 11.25
C ARG A 66 -10.23 -6.62 9.77
N PHE A 67 -9.37 -7.18 8.93
CA PHE A 67 -9.43 -7.05 7.48
C PHE A 67 -10.40 -8.06 6.88
N ASN A 68 -11.35 -7.59 6.07
CA ASN A 68 -12.16 -8.46 5.22
C ASN A 68 -11.49 -8.53 3.84
N TRP A 69 -10.52 -9.43 3.70
CA TRP A 69 -9.71 -9.57 2.48
C TRP A 69 -10.54 -9.83 1.22
N PRO A 70 -11.56 -10.72 1.21
CA PRO A 70 -12.43 -10.90 0.04
C PRO A 70 -13.03 -9.57 -0.43
N LYS A 71 -13.64 -8.79 0.49
CA LYS A 71 -14.25 -7.51 0.15
C LYS A 71 -13.23 -6.46 -0.31
N ILE A 72 -12.04 -6.46 0.27
CA ILE A 72 -10.94 -5.56 -0.13
C ILE A 72 -10.47 -5.93 -1.55
N ASN A 73 -10.28 -7.22 -1.82
CA ASN A 73 -9.84 -7.71 -3.13
C ASN A 73 -10.87 -7.39 -4.22
N ASP A 74 -12.15 -7.64 -3.97
CA ASP A 74 -13.23 -7.29 -4.88
C ASP A 74 -13.26 -5.79 -5.19
N ALA A 75 -13.04 -4.96 -4.16
CA ALA A 75 -13.00 -3.51 -4.31
C ALA A 75 -11.75 -3.02 -5.06
N ILE A 76 -10.58 -3.66 -4.86
CA ILE A 76 -9.37 -3.38 -5.64
C ILE A 76 -9.61 -3.74 -7.10
N GLN A 77 -10.13 -4.94 -7.36
CA GLN A 77 -10.40 -5.44 -8.71
C GLN A 77 -11.40 -4.55 -9.44
N SER A 78 -12.50 -4.18 -8.79
CA SER A 78 -13.53 -3.33 -9.38
C SER A 78 -13.00 -1.94 -9.75
N ASN A 79 -11.99 -1.44 -9.03
CA ASN A 79 -11.44 -0.09 -9.21
C ASN A 79 -10.06 -0.07 -9.87
N ILE A 80 -9.57 -1.20 -10.38
CA ILE A 80 -8.22 -1.33 -10.95
C ILE A 80 -8.00 -0.41 -12.16
N HIS A 81 -9.07 -0.08 -12.88
CA HIS A 81 -9.06 0.82 -14.03
C HIS A 81 -8.64 2.26 -13.69
N VAL A 82 -8.74 2.66 -12.42
CA VAL A 82 -8.33 4.00 -11.95
C VAL A 82 -6.81 4.13 -11.81
N LEU A 83 -6.13 2.99 -11.62
CA LEU A 83 -4.69 2.97 -11.41
C LEU A 83 -3.96 3.10 -12.75
N PRO A 84 -2.82 3.79 -12.80
CA PRO A 84 -1.94 3.78 -13.96
C PRO A 84 -1.30 2.39 -14.13
N ASP A 85 -1.01 2.00 -15.38
CA ASP A 85 -0.36 0.72 -15.70
C ASP A 85 1.03 0.60 -15.05
N LEU A 86 1.81 1.68 -15.15
CA LEU A 86 3.15 1.80 -14.57
C LEU A 86 3.22 3.03 -13.67
N TYR A 87 3.79 2.86 -12.48
CA TYR A 87 4.15 3.98 -11.63
C TYR A 87 5.60 4.39 -11.87
N GLN A 88 5.88 4.97 -13.03
CA GLN A 88 7.22 5.47 -13.41
C GLN A 88 7.81 6.49 -12.41
N TYR A 89 6.98 7.07 -11.55
CA TYR A 89 7.40 8.08 -10.57
C TYR A 89 8.29 7.53 -9.46
N LYS A 90 8.15 6.24 -9.08
CA LYS A 90 8.96 5.65 -7.99
C LYS A 90 10.35 5.23 -8.50
N GLU A 91 10.45 4.63 -9.67
CA GLU A 91 11.72 4.24 -10.29
C GLU A 91 12.59 5.47 -10.54
N THR A 92 12.04 6.52 -11.15
CA THR A 92 12.79 7.73 -11.47
C THR A 92 13.33 8.41 -10.20
N ARG A 93 12.52 8.48 -9.13
CA ARG A 93 12.92 9.08 -7.86
C ARG A 93 13.88 8.19 -7.05
N LEU A 94 13.63 6.89 -6.97
CA LEU A 94 14.51 5.95 -6.27
C LEU A 94 15.88 5.91 -6.94
N LEU A 95 15.94 5.76 -8.28
CA LEU A 95 17.20 5.76 -9.01
C LEU A 95 17.97 7.07 -8.85
N SER A 96 17.28 8.22 -8.82
CA SER A 96 17.92 9.53 -8.63
C SER A 96 18.61 9.66 -7.27
N ARG A 97 18.09 9.03 -6.22
CA ARG A 97 18.63 9.10 -4.85
C ARG A 97 19.56 7.93 -4.52
N PHE A 98 19.34 6.77 -5.13
CA PHE A 98 20.09 5.54 -4.86
C PHE A 98 21.59 5.72 -5.02
N ARG A 99 22.05 6.41 -6.06
CA ARG A 99 23.50 6.69 -6.23
C ARG A 99 24.05 7.56 -5.11
N GLY A 100 23.30 8.58 -4.68
CA GLY A 100 23.70 9.46 -3.58
C GLY A 100 23.77 8.71 -2.25
N ASP A 101 22.74 7.92 -1.96
CA ASP A 101 22.63 7.15 -0.73
C ASP A 101 23.68 6.03 -0.66
N LEU A 102 23.97 5.36 -1.78
CA LEU A 102 24.99 4.29 -1.87
C LEU A 102 26.41 4.86 -1.75
N CYS A 103 26.67 6.03 -2.34
CA CYS A 103 27.94 6.75 -2.13
C CYS A 103 28.10 7.27 -0.70
N ALA A 104 27.02 7.69 -0.03
CA ALA A 104 27.06 8.11 1.36
C ALA A 104 27.33 6.92 2.30
N PHE A 105 26.66 5.79 2.05
CA PHE A 105 26.88 4.54 2.76
C PHE A 105 28.30 3.99 2.58
N ALA A 106 28.80 3.95 1.34
CA ALA A 106 30.17 3.51 1.05
C ALA A 106 31.23 4.39 1.73
N ARG A 107 30.99 5.69 1.86
CA ARG A 107 31.87 6.59 2.63
C ARG A 107 31.88 6.29 4.13
N GLN A 108 30.76 5.88 4.70
CA GLN A 108 30.69 5.49 6.11
C GLN A 108 31.33 4.12 6.39
N LEU A 109 31.48 3.27 5.37
CA LEU A 109 32.15 1.97 5.48
C LEU A 109 33.68 2.02 5.33
N MET A 110 34.22 3.12 4.79
CA MET A 110 35.67 3.32 4.65
C MET A 110 36.30 4.11 5.81
N LEU A 111 35.54 4.38 6.88
CA LEU A 111 35.99 5.04 8.11
C LEU A 111 36.10 4.03 9.26
#